data_AF-A0A950ZUF8-F1
#
_entry.id   AF-A0A950ZUF8-F1
#
_cell.length_a   1.000
_cell.length_b   1.000
_cell.length_c   1.000
_cell.angle_alpha   90.00
_cell.angle_beta   90.00
_cell.angle_gamma   90.00
#
_symmetry.space_group_name_H-M   'P 1'
#
loop_
_entity.id
_entity.type
_entity.pdbx_description
1 polymer ?
#
loop_
_entity_poly.entity_id
_entity_poly.type
_entity_poly.pdbx_seq_one_letter_code
_entity_poly.pdbx_strand_id
1 'polypeptide(L)'
;MKPPRACFLDYPLGNTVGIPKDADVVAQRAILRAALTSLPRFTAPGQIIDLPFAWPEAGWEQEVERTYRKEAHIVLDQRTRGEFDAEGRHFAKALAEEAAGYCKDCAL
;
A
#
# COMPACT_ATOMS: atom_id res chain seq x y z
N MET A 1 18.16 0.00 -8.51
CA MET A 1 17.56 0.18 -7.17
C MET A 1 17.33 -1.19 -6.56
N LYS A 2 17.64 -1.41 -5.28
CA LYS A 2 17.33 -2.68 -4.57
C LYS A 2 16.00 -2.51 -3.81
N PRO A 3 15.02 -3.42 -3.96
CA PRO A 3 13.73 -3.27 -3.28
C PRO A 3 13.86 -3.31 -1.75
N PRO A 4 12.98 -2.60 -1.03
CA PRO A 4 13.00 -2.59 0.43
C PRO A 4 12.69 -3.98 1.00
N ARG A 5 13.17 -4.21 2.23
CA ARG A 5 12.82 -5.38 3.05
C ARG A 5 11.56 -5.06 3.83
N ALA A 6 10.65 -6.01 3.96
CA ALA A 6 9.36 -5.77 4.60
C ALA A 6 8.95 -6.92 5.53
N CYS A 7 8.15 -6.59 6.54
CA CYS A 7 7.34 -7.57 7.25
C CYS A 7 5.91 -7.46 6.74
N PHE A 8 5.24 -8.60 6.57
CA PHE A 8 3.86 -8.67 6.09
C PHE A 8 2.90 -9.06 7.22
N LEU A 9 1.71 -8.49 7.18
CA LEU A 9 0.58 -8.79 8.05
C LEU A 9 -0.65 -8.97 7.17
N ASP A 10 -1.35 -10.08 7.37
CA ASP A 10 -2.56 -10.40 6.62
C ASP A 10 -3.79 -9.80 7.29
N TYR A 11 -3.82 -8.46 7.33
CA TYR A 11 -4.84 -7.67 8.02
C TYR A 11 -5.61 -6.82 6.99
N PRO A 12 -6.84 -6.38 7.31
CA PRO A 12 -7.58 -5.49 6.43
C PRO A 12 -6.81 -4.19 6.15
N LEU A 13 -6.91 -3.70 4.91
CA LEU A 13 -6.23 -2.48 4.46
C LEU A 13 -6.50 -1.32 5.43
N GLY A 14 -5.44 -0.60 5.82
CA GLY A 14 -5.50 0.47 6.81
C GLY A 14 -5.18 0.04 8.25
N ASN A 15 -5.03 -1.26 8.52
CA ASN A 15 -4.75 -1.79 9.86
C ASN A 15 -3.35 -2.41 9.96
N THR A 16 -2.32 -1.76 9.40
CA THR A 16 -0.95 -2.32 9.28
C THR A 16 -0.24 -2.58 10.60
N VAL A 17 -0.80 -2.15 11.73
CA VAL A 17 -0.27 -2.40 13.08
C VAL A 17 -1.35 -2.91 14.05
N GLY A 18 -2.52 -3.32 13.56
CA GLY A 18 -3.65 -3.77 14.36
C GLY A 18 -4.84 -2.81 14.40
N ILE A 19 -5.81 -3.12 15.26
CA ILE A 19 -7.09 -2.40 15.37
C ILE A 19 -6.83 -0.97 15.89
N PRO A 20 -7.37 0.07 15.25
CA PRO A 20 -7.24 1.44 15.72
C PRO A 20 -7.91 1.64 17.07
N LYS A 21 -7.24 2.35 17.98
CA LYS A 21 -7.74 2.67 19.33
C LYS A 21 -8.14 1.43 20.15
N ASP A 22 -7.53 0.28 19.86
CA ASP A 22 -7.68 -0.89 20.72
C ASP A 22 -7.36 -0.49 22.16
N ALA A 23 -8.26 -0.83 23.08
CA ALA A 23 -8.09 -0.57 24.50
C ALA A 23 -6.84 -1.30 25.03
N ASP A 24 -6.45 -2.38 24.36
CA ASP A 24 -5.24 -3.14 24.65
C ASP A 24 -4.12 -2.84 23.62
N VAL A 25 -3.31 -1.83 23.91
CA VAL A 25 -2.13 -1.42 23.11
C VAL A 25 -1.10 -2.55 22.96
N VAL A 26 -1.26 -3.66 23.70
CA VAL A 26 -0.37 -4.83 23.67
C VAL A 26 -0.28 -5.43 22.27
N ALA A 27 -1.37 -5.53 21.51
CA ALA A 27 -1.34 -6.13 20.17
C ALA A 27 -0.45 -5.33 19.18
N GLN A 28 -0.62 -4.00 19.14
CA GLN A 28 0.16 -3.13 18.25
C GLN A 28 1.64 -3.13 18.62
N ARG A 29 1.95 -3.12 19.93
CA ARG A 29 3.33 -3.21 20.43
C ARG A 29 3.97 -4.56 20.14
N ALA A 30 3.20 -5.65 20.24
CA ALA A 30 3.67 -7.00 19.92
C ALA A 30 4.04 -7.11 18.44
N ILE A 31 3.20 -6.59 17.55
CA ILE A 31 3.45 -6.50 16.10
C ILE A 31 4.74 -5.73 15.82
N LEU A 32 4.87 -4.51 16.36
CA LEU A 32 6.06 -3.68 16.16
C LEU A 32 7.32 -4.38 16.68
N ARG A 33 7.23 -5.00 17.85
CA ARG A 33 8.35 -5.76 18.43
C ARG A 33 8.75 -6.94 17.54
N ALA A 34 7.79 -7.68 17.00
CA ALA A 34 8.06 -8.81 16.10
C ALA A 34 8.76 -8.34 14.81
N ALA A 35 8.30 -7.23 14.22
CA ALA A 35 8.93 -6.62 13.05
C ALA A 35 10.37 -6.17 13.32
N LEU A 36 10.64 -5.54 14.46
CA LEU A 36 12.01 -5.13 14.82
C LEU A 36 12.91 -6.34 15.13
N THR A 37 12.34 -7.38 15.74
CA THR A 37 13.08 -8.61 16.08
C THR A 37 13.40 -9.44 14.83
N SER A 38 12.67 -9.24 13.72
CA SER A 38 12.93 -9.94 12.46
C SER A 38 14.10 -9.35 11.67
N LEU A 39 14.62 -8.17 12.03
CA LEU A 39 15.72 -7.51 11.31
C LEU A 39 16.93 -8.42 11.01
N PRO A 40 17.41 -9.26 11.94
CA PRO A 40 18.54 -10.16 11.69
C PRO A 40 18.22 -11.29 10.70
N ARG A 41 16.94 -11.58 10.44
CA ARG A 41 16.49 -12.66 9.54
C ARG A 41 16.54 -12.26 8.06
N PHE A 42 16.67 -10.98 7.76
CA PHE A 42 16.79 -10.52 6.37
C PHE A 42 18.23 -10.65 5.87
N THR A 43 18.46 -11.61 4.98
CA THR A 43 19.76 -11.93 4.36
C THR A 43 19.93 -11.38 2.94
N ALA A 44 18.85 -10.90 2.30
CA ALA A 44 18.87 -10.37 0.94
C ALA A 44 17.88 -9.19 0.75
N PRO A 45 18.13 -8.29 -0.22
CA PRO A 45 17.16 -7.26 -0.60
C PRO A 45 15.85 -7.86 -1.13
N GLY A 46 14.74 -7.16 -0.91
CA GLY A 46 13.41 -7.60 -1.38
C GLY A 46 12.77 -8.75 -0.61
N GLN A 47 13.42 -9.27 0.43
CA GLN A 47 12.81 -10.28 1.28
C GLN A 47 11.62 -9.72 2.05
N ILE A 48 10.57 -10.53 2.12
CA ILE A 48 9.36 -10.29 2.91
C ILE A 48 9.24 -11.40 3.93
N ILE A 49 8.99 -11.05 5.18
CA ILE A 49 8.76 -12.01 6.27
C ILE A 49 7.33 -11.86 6.76
N ASP A 50 6.57 -12.95 6.72
CA ASP A 50 5.22 -12.98 7.31
C ASP A 50 5.30 -12.99 8.83
N LEU A 51 4.54 -12.09 9.48
CA LEU A 51 4.42 -12.08 10.93
C LEU A 51 3.28 -13.00 11.37
N PRO A 52 3.43 -13.71 12.51
CA PRO A 52 2.50 -14.75 12.93
C PRO A 52 1.30 -14.18 13.69
N PHE A 53 0.65 -13.15 13.16
CA PHE A 53 -0.55 -12.56 13.75
C PHE A 53 -1.74 -12.73 12.82
N ALA A 54 -2.92 -12.91 13.40
CA ALA A 54 -4.18 -13.06 12.68
C ALA A 54 -5.14 -11.95 13.10
N TRP A 55 -5.94 -11.48 12.13
CA TRP A 55 -7.06 -10.61 12.45
C TRP A 55 -8.06 -11.36 13.33
N PRO A 56 -8.56 -10.76 14.42
CA PRO A 56 -9.40 -11.49 15.39
C PRO A 56 -10.79 -11.85 14.85
N GLU A 57 -11.30 -11.11 13.86
CA GLU A 57 -12.58 -11.40 13.22
C GLU A 57 -12.39 -12.35 12.04
N ALA A 58 -12.94 -13.56 12.15
CA ALA A 58 -12.92 -14.50 11.05
C ALA A 58 -13.83 -14.04 9.91
N GLY A 59 -13.40 -14.26 8.67
CA GLY A 59 -14.19 -13.95 7.49
C GLY A 59 -14.12 -12.48 7.02
N TRP A 60 -13.20 -11.70 7.59
CA TRP A 60 -12.99 -10.30 7.23
C TRP A 60 -12.59 -10.16 5.75
N GLU A 61 -11.88 -11.15 5.20
CA GLU A 61 -11.45 -11.13 3.80
C GLU A 61 -12.66 -11.12 2.86
N GLN A 62 -13.66 -11.97 3.12
CA GLN A 62 -14.88 -12.04 2.32
C GLN A 62 -15.73 -10.78 2.48
N GLU A 63 -15.74 -10.18 3.68
CA GLU A 63 -16.45 -8.92 3.92
C GLU A 63 -15.83 -7.77 3.12
N VAL A 64 -14.49 -7.66 3.17
CA VAL A 64 -13.73 -6.65 2.43
C VAL A 64 -13.90 -6.86 0.92
N GLU A 65 -13.79 -8.10 0.44
CA GLU A 65 -14.04 -8.44 -0.97
C GLU A 65 -15.45 -8.01 -1.41
N ARG A 66 -16.47 -8.37 -0.61
CA ARG A 66 -17.86 -8.02 -0.87
C ARG A 66 -18.05 -6.50 -0.95
N THR A 67 -17.38 -5.75 -0.08
CA THR A 67 -17.41 -4.28 -0.08
C THR A 67 -16.78 -3.72 -1.35
N TYR A 68 -15.57 -4.15 -1.72
CA TYR A 68 -14.92 -3.71 -2.95
C TYR A 68 -15.71 -4.06 -4.21
N ARG A 69 -16.41 -5.20 -4.23
CA ARG A 69 -17.28 -5.57 -5.36
C ARG A 69 -18.50 -4.65 -5.48
N LYS A 70 -19.13 -4.28 -4.36
CA LYS A 70 -20.24 -3.29 -4.36
C LYS A 70 -19.76 -1.92 -4.81
N GLU A 71 -18.55 -1.55 -4.42
CA GLU A 71 -17.91 -0.28 -4.72
C GLU A 71 -17.01 -0.34 -5.96
N ALA A 72 -17.19 -1.32 -6.85
CA ALA A 72 -16.37 -1.45 -8.05
C ALA A 72 -16.38 -0.17 -8.91
N HIS A 73 -17.50 0.55 -8.91
CA HIS A 73 -17.63 1.85 -9.55
C HIS A 73 -16.68 2.91 -8.99
N ILE A 74 -16.30 2.86 -7.70
CA ILE A 74 -15.33 3.78 -7.09
C ILE A 74 -13.92 3.50 -7.61
N VAL A 75 -13.54 2.22 -7.73
CA VAL A 75 -12.23 1.85 -8.28
C VAL A 75 -12.14 2.20 -9.77
N LEU A 76 -13.23 1.98 -10.50
CA LEU A 76 -13.35 2.42 -11.89
C LEU A 76 -13.28 3.94 -11.97
N ASP A 77 -14.06 4.66 -11.16
CA ASP A 77 -14.06 6.12 -11.09
C ASP A 77 -12.67 6.65 -10.77
N GLN A 78 -11.96 6.12 -9.75
CA GLN A 78 -10.57 6.48 -9.44
C GLN A 78 -9.63 6.30 -10.63
N ARG A 79 -9.78 5.23 -11.41
CA ARG A 79 -8.97 5.01 -12.62
C ARG A 79 -9.39 5.89 -13.80
N THR A 80 -10.65 6.30 -13.85
CA THR A 80 -11.21 7.14 -14.91
C THR A 80 -11.33 8.61 -14.48
N ARG A 81 -10.84 8.98 -13.29
CA ARG A 81 -11.13 10.23 -12.58
C ARG A 81 -10.37 11.40 -13.19
N GLY A 82 -10.69 11.73 -14.43
CA GLY A 82 -10.03 12.82 -15.15
C GLY A 82 -8.51 12.74 -15.09
N GLU A 83 -7.94 11.54 -14.92
CA GLU A 83 -6.50 11.29 -15.05
C GLU A 83 -6.14 11.13 -16.51
N PHE A 84 -7.13 10.91 -17.37
CA PHE A 84 -6.99 10.79 -18.81
C PHE A 84 -7.86 11.82 -19.52
N ASP A 85 -7.32 12.46 -20.56
CA ASP A 85 -8.09 13.32 -21.44
C ASP A 85 -9.07 12.53 -22.33
N ALA A 86 -9.85 13.24 -23.15
CA ALA A 86 -10.81 12.63 -24.07
C ALA A 86 -10.15 11.69 -25.11
N GLU A 87 -8.83 11.81 -25.32
CA GLU A 87 -8.03 10.96 -26.19
C GLU A 87 -7.35 9.80 -25.43
N GLY A 88 -7.59 9.64 -24.13
CA GLY A 88 -7.07 8.55 -23.31
C GLY A 88 -5.60 8.72 -22.89
N ARG A 89 -5.05 9.94 -22.95
CA ARG A 89 -3.68 10.24 -22.49
C ARG A 89 -3.69 10.67 -21.04
N HIS A 90 -2.77 10.11 -20.24
CA HIS A 90 -2.68 10.46 -18.83
C HIS A 90 -2.21 11.91 -18.64
N PHE A 91 -2.92 12.77 -17.91
CA PHE A 91 -2.56 14.18 -17.69
C PHE A 91 -1.17 14.35 -17.07
N ALA A 92 -0.75 13.45 -16.17
CA ALA A 92 0.62 13.49 -15.65
C ALA A 92 1.70 13.29 -16.73
N LYS A 93 1.41 12.55 -17.81
CA LYS A 93 2.32 12.42 -18.95
C LYS A 93 2.33 13.70 -19.78
N ALA A 94 1.16 14.27 -20.06
CA ALA A 94 1.05 15.55 -20.78
C ALA A 94 1.76 16.70 -20.02
N LEU A 95 1.57 16.77 -18.70
CA LEU A 95 2.28 17.73 -17.83
C LEU A 95 3.78 17.47 -17.78
N ALA A 96 4.23 16.21 -17.80
CA ALA A 96 5.65 15.88 -17.84
C ALA A 96 6.30 16.26 -19.18
N GLU A 97 5.60 16.08 -20.31
CA GLU A 97 6.04 16.51 -21.64
C GLU A 97 6.09 18.04 -21.75
N GLU A 98 5.09 18.74 -21.21
CA GLU A 98 5.09 20.21 -21.11
C GLU A 98 6.24 20.70 -20.22
N ALA A 99 6.43 20.07 -19.05
CA ALA A 99 7.51 20.38 -18.11
C ALA A 99 8.92 20.17 -18.69
N ALA A 100 9.10 19.13 -19.51
CA ALA A 100 10.36 18.90 -20.24
C ALA A 100 10.67 20.04 -21.23
N GLY A 101 9.65 20.78 -21.68
CA GLY A 101 9.83 21.99 -22.50
C GLY A 101 10.34 23.20 -21.72
N TYR A 102 10.08 23.27 -20.41
CA TYR A 102 10.44 24.41 -19.55
C TYR A 102 11.89 24.38 -19.04
N CYS A 103 12.58 23.23 -19.05
CA CYS A 103 14.02 23.20 -18.80
C CYS A 103 14.81 22.51 -19.91
N LYS A 104 15.19 23.29 -20.93
CA LYS A 104 16.05 22.83 -22.04
C LYS A 104 17.54 22.74 -21.67
N ASP A 105 17.94 23.35 -20.55
CA ASP A 105 19.34 23.45 -20.10
C ASP A 105 19.61 22.79 -18.71
N CYS A 106 18.65 22.03 -18.16
CA CYS A 106 18.87 21.28 -16.91
C CYS A 106 19.63 19.97 -17.20
N ALA A 107 20.87 20.09 -17.68
CA ALA A 107 21.86 19.04 -17.66
C ALA A 107 22.93 19.41 -16.63
N LEU A 108 22.73 18.97 -15.38
CA LEU A 108 23.80 18.74 -14.41
C LEU A 108 23.60 17.36 -13.80
#